data_AF-A0A6G4R383-F1
#
_entry.id   AF-A0A6G4R383-F1
#
_cell.length_a   1.000
_cell.length_b   1.000
_cell.length_c   1.000
_cell.angle_alpha   90.00
_cell.angle_beta   90.00
_cell.angle_gamma   90.00
#
_symmetry.space_group_name_H-M   'P 1'
#
loop_
_entity.id
_entity.type
_entity.pdbx_description
1 polymer ?
#
loop_
_entity_poly.entity_id
_entity_poly.type
_entity_poly.pdbx_seq_one_letter_code
_entity_poly.pdbx_strand_id
1 'polypeptide(L)'
;MSKRNVCILAGAGLGVWLAATLFYGAFGSALIERAFWFYALNAFLAAALGAFAFQATARLLRIPRARRLYPAVAFALPGVAAANLILLDLVPLAPGAEPSSTGRYLAFLIVLYISVGASVFERTPQKARL
;
A
#
# COMPACT_ATOMS: atom_id res chain seq x y z
N MET A 1 -8.45 10.90 -17.35
CA MET A 1 -7.48 11.38 -16.33
C MET A 1 -6.25 11.89 -17.06
N SER A 2 -5.58 12.96 -16.64
CA SER A 2 -4.39 13.45 -17.35
C SER A 2 -3.19 12.53 -17.11
N LYS A 3 -2.25 12.46 -18.07
CA LYS A 3 -0.99 11.71 -17.92
C LYS A 3 -0.22 12.16 -16.67
N ARG A 4 -0.18 13.47 -16.43
CA ARG A 4 0.43 14.06 -15.22
C ARG A 4 -0.17 13.48 -13.93
N ASN A 5 -1.49 13.36 -13.83
CA ASN A 5 -2.14 12.81 -12.64
C ASN A 5 -1.80 11.32 -12.45
N VAL A 6 -1.68 10.55 -13.55
CA VAL A 6 -1.23 9.15 -13.51
C VAL A 6 0.17 9.08 -12.92
N CYS A 7 1.11 9.88 -13.43
CA CYS A 7 2.49 9.89 -12.93
C CYS A 7 2.58 10.26 -11.44
N ILE A 8 1.79 11.25 -11.00
CA ILE A 8 1.77 11.66 -9.57
C ILE A 8 1.23 10.53 -8.69
N LEU A 9 0.14 9.87 -9.09
CA LEU A 9 -0.41 8.74 -8.33
C LEU A 9 0.55 7.54 -8.31
N ALA A 10 1.12 7.20 -9.47
CA ALA A 10 2.10 6.13 -9.60
C ALA A 10 3.33 6.38 -8.72
N GLY A 11 3.86 7.60 -8.72
CA GLY A 11 4.98 7.97 -7.87
C GLY A 11 4.62 7.93 -6.38
N ALA A 12 3.45 8.43 -5.99
CA ALA A 12 3.00 8.40 -4.60
C ALA A 12 2.82 6.96 -4.09
N GLY A 13 2.18 6.10 -4.89
CA GLY A 13 1.97 4.70 -4.51
C GLY A 13 3.25 3.87 -4.52
N LEU A 14 4.18 4.15 -5.44
CA LEU A 14 5.52 3.58 -5.39
C LEU A 14 6.26 4.01 -4.12
N GLY A 15 6.16 5.27 -3.72
CA GLY A 15 6.75 5.77 -2.47
C GLY A 15 6.19 5.09 -1.23
N VAL A 16 4.87 4.87 -1.18
CA VAL A 16 4.22 4.10 -0.09
C VAL A 16 4.71 2.66 -0.06
N TRP A 17 4.74 1.99 -1.22
CA TRP A 17 5.26 0.63 -1.31
C TRP A 17 6.72 0.55 -0.86
N LEU A 18 7.56 1.48 -1.30
CA LEU A 18 8.99 1.51 -0.96
C LEU A 18 9.17 1.70 0.54
N ALA A 19 8.47 2.67 1.15
CA ALA A 19 8.53 2.90 2.59
C ALA A 19 8.09 1.67 3.39
N ALA A 20 6.97 1.05 3.00
CA ALA A 20 6.46 -0.14 3.66
C ALA A 20 7.41 -1.34 3.51
N THR A 21 8.00 -1.53 2.33
CA THR A 21 8.92 -2.62 2.02
C THR A 21 10.25 -2.46 2.73
N LEU A 22 10.84 -1.26 2.75
CA LEU A 22 12.08 -1.00 3.47
C LEU A 22 11.88 -1.16 4.98
N PHE A 23 10.75 -0.70 5.51
CA PHE A 23 10.43 -0.90 6.93
C PHE A 23 10.27 -2.39 7.25
N TYR A 24 9.56 -3.14 6.41
CA TYR A 24 9.42 -4.58 6.56
C TYR A 24 10.78 -5.29 6.47
N GLY A 25 11.62 -4.94 5.50
CA GLY A 25 12.95 -5.53 5.34
C GLY A 25 13.88 -5.24 6.52
N ALA A 26 13.81 -4.04 7.09
CA ALA A 26 14.65 -3.64 8.22
C ALA A 26 14.22 -4.25 9.56
N PHE A 27 12.90 -4.38 9.80
CA PHE A 27 12.36 -4.77 11.11
C PHE A 27 11.61 -6.11 11.11
N GLY A 28 11.50 -6.77 9.96
CA GLY A 28 10.78 -8.02 9.72
C GLY A 28 11.11 -9.10 10.75
N SER A 29 12.30 -9.69 10.62
CA SER A 29 12.78 -10.77 11.50
C SER A 29 13.02 -10.31 12.95
N ALA A 30 13.42 -9.06 13.15
CA ALA A 30 13.82 -8.54 14.46
C ALA A 30 12.64 -8.16 15.37
N LEU A 31 11.51 -7.71 14.80
CA LEU A 31 10.41 -7.13 15.55
C LEU A 31 9.04 -7.58 15.02
N ILE A 32 8.80 -7.43 13.72
CA ILE A 32 7.48 -7.59 13.12
C ILE A 32 7.01 -9.05 13.22
N GLU A 33 7.89 -9.99 12.91
CA GLU A 33 7.58 -11.42 12.85
C GLU A 33 7.71 -12.14 14.20
N ARG A 34 8.16 -11.45 15.26
CA ARG A 34 8.33 -12.04 16.60
C ARG A 34 7.00 -12.42 17.27
N ALA A 35 5.94 -11.67 17.00
CA ALA A 35 4.63 -11.92 17.56
C ALA A 35 3.54 -11.51 16.57
N PHE A 36 2.43 -12.26 16.58
CA PHE A 36 1.28 -11.99 15.73
C PHE A 36 0.78 -10.54 15.85
N TRP A 37 0.70 -10.00 17.08
CA TRP A 37 0.20 -8.64 17.30
C TRP A 37 1.10 -7.55 16.71
N PHE A 38 2.42 -7.74 16.72
CA PHE A 38 3.33 -6.79 16.05
C PHE A 38 3.13 -6.82 14.55
N TYR A 39 3.04 -8.01 13.96
CA TYR A 39 2.75 -8.16 12.54
C TYR A 39 1.40 -7.52 12.17
N ALA A 40 0.33 -7.82 12.91
CA ALA A 40 -1.01 -7.31 12.65
C ALA A 40 -1.08 -5.77 12.79
N LEU A 41 -0.46 -5.20 13.82
CA LEU A 41 -0.40 -3.75 14.01
C LEU A 41 0.36 -3.06 12.87
N ASN A 42 1.49 -3.63 12.44
CA ASN A 42 2.26 -3.07 11.32
C ASN A 42 1.49 -3.15 10.01
N ALA A 43 0.83 -4.29 9.72
CA ALA A 43 -0.02 -4.43 8.55
C ALA A 43 -1.19 -3.41 8.58
N PHE A 44 -1.82 -3.23 9.73
CA PHE A 44 -2.88 -2.23 9.92
C PHE A 44 -2.38 -0.79 9.70
N LEU A 45 -1.23 -0.44 10.27
CA LEU A 45 -0.63 0.89 10.10
C LEU A 45 -0.25 1.15 8.65
N ALA A 46 0.37 0.18 7.97
CA ALA A 46 0.73 0.28 6.57
C ALA A 46 -0.52 0.44 5.67
N ALA A 47 -1.58 -0.32 5.96
CA ALA A 47 -2.87 -0.17 5.30
C ALA A 47 -3.50 1.21 5.52
N ALA A 48 -3.55 1.68 6.77
CA ALA A 48 -4.12 2.98 7.11
C ALA A 48 -3.35 4.13 6.44
N LEU A 49 -2.01 4.09 6.48
CA LEU A 49 -1.15 5.08 5.85
C LEU A 49 -1.24 5.02 4.31
N GLY A 50 -1.30 3.82 3.73
CA GLY A 50 -1.45 3.64 2.29
C GLY A 50 -2.78 4.17 1.77
N ALA A 51 -3.88 3.84 2.46
CA ALA A 51 -5.20 4.39 2.16
C ALA A 51 -5.22 5.91 2.36
N PHE A 52 -4.69 6.43 3.46
CA PHE A 52 -4.58 7.86 3.71
C PHE A 52 -3.81 8.59 2.61
N ALA A 53 -2.63 8.07 2.24
CA ALA A 53 -1.80 8.65 1.19
C ALA A 53 -2.55 8.69 -0.14
N PHE A 54 -3.20 7.58 -0.53
CA PHE A 54 -4.03 7.55 -1.73
C PHE A 54 -5.15 8.60 -1.69
N GLN A 55 -5.89 8.67 -0.57
CA GLN A 55 -7.01 9.60 -0.40
C GLN A 55 -6.54 11.06 -0.41
N ALA A 56 -5.39 11.35 0.21
CA ALA A 56 -4.75 12.65 0.22
C ALA A 56 -4.31 13.06 -1.19
N THR A 57 -3.59 12.19 -1.91
CA THR A 57 -3.17 12.44 -3.29
C THR A 57 -4.37 12.62 -4.21
N ALA A 58 -5.41 11.78 -4.10
CA ALA A 58 -6.63 11.90 -4.88
C ALA A 58 -7.38 13.22 -4.59
N ARG A 59 -7.35 13.71 -3.35
CA ARG A 59 -7.94 15.00 -2.96
C ARG A 59 -7.12 16.17 -3.52
N LEU A 60 -5.79 16.11 -3.44
CA LEU A 60 -4.90 17.13 -4.03
C LEU A 60 -5.11 17.24 -5.55
N LEU A 61 -5.30 16.11 -6.22
CA LEU A 61 -5.58 16.04 -7.65
C LEU A 61 -7.06 16.32 -8.01
N ARG A 62 -7.89 16.67 -7.01
CA ARG A 62 -9.32 16.97 -7.15
C ARG A 62 -10.11 15.86 -7.85
N ILE A 63 -9.73 14.60 -7.62
CA ILE A 63 -10.38 13.44 -8.21
C ILE A 63 -11.69 13.14 -7.45
N PRO A 64 -12.85 13.16 -8.13
CA PRO A 64 -14.13 12.88 -7.50
C PRO A 64 -14.19 11.42 -7.03
N ARG A 65 -14.79 11.18 -5.85
CA ARG A 65 -14.86 9.84 -5.22
C ARG A 65 -15.40 8.76 -6.14
N ALA A 66 -16.47 9.06 -6.88
CA ALA A 66 -17.09 8.13 -7.84
C ALA A 66 -16.18 7.65 -8.97
N ARG A 67 -15.02 8.29 -9.19
CA ARG A 67 -14.06 7.95 -10.25
C ARG A 67 -12.70 7.50 -9.71
N ARG A 68 -12.62 7.05 -8.45
CA ARG A 68 -11.36 6.71 -7.77
C ARG A 68 -10.83 5.31 -8.04
N LEU A 69 -11.59 4.44 -8.71
CA LEU A 69 -11.14 3.09 -9.05
C LEU A 69 -9.86 3.08 -9.91
N TYR A 70 -9.89 3.71 -11.10
CA TYR A 70 -8.71 3.80 -11.97
C TYR A 70 -7.51 4.55 -11.32
N PRO A 71 -7.72 5.66 -10.59
CA PRO A 71 -6.68 6.28 -9.76
C PRO A 71 -6.03 5.34 -8.74
N ALA A 72 -6.82 4.48 -8.08
CA ALA A 72 -6.29 3.51 -7.12
C ALA A 72 -5.44 2.45 -7.82
N VAL A 73 -5.84 2.02 -9.02
CA VAL A 73 -5.01 1.13 -9.86
C VAL A 73 -3.71 1.82 -10.25
N ALA A 74 -3.76 3.06 -10.74
CA ALA A 74 -2.56 3.82 -11.09
C ALA A 74 -1.61 4.03 -9.90
N PHE A 75 -2.15 4.18 -8.70
CA PHE A 75 -1.40 4.25 -7.46
C PHE A 75 -0.75 2.92 -7.09
N ALA A 76 -1.50 1.81 -7.12
CA ALA A 76 -1.02 0.51 -6.68
C ALA A 76 -0.06 -0.17 -7.67
N LEU A 77 -0.30 -0.03 -8.98
CA LEU A 77 0.33 -0.83 -10.03
C LEU A 77 1.87 -0.82 -9.99
N PRO A 78 2.56 0.32 -9.82
CA PRO A 78 4.03 0.33 -9.78
C PRO A 78 4.58 -0.44 -8.58
N GLY A 79 3.95 -0.30 -7.41
CA GLY A 79 4.36 -1.02 -6.21
C GLY A 79 4.10 -2.52 -6.33
N VAL A 80 2.97 -2.93 -6.92
CA VAL A 80 2.68 -4.35 -7.23
C VAL A 80 3.71 -4.90 -8.23
N ALA A 81 4.04 -4.16 -9.28
CA ALA A 81 5.06 -4.57 -10.24
C ALA A 81 6.44 -4.73 -9.57
N ALA A 82 6.83 -3.79 -8.71
CA ALA A 82 8.08 -3.88 -7.96
C ALA A 82 8.09 -5.02 -6.93
N ALA A 83 6.96 -5.28 -6.26
CA ALA A 83 6.80 -6.39 -5.33
C ALA A 83 7.01 -7.75 -6.01
N ASN A 84 6.58 -7.92 -7.27
CA ASN A 84 6.83 -9.15 -8.02
C ASN A 84 8.32 -9.46 -8.18
N LEU A 85 9.19 -8.45 -8.27
CA LEU A 85 10.64 -8.68 -8.33
C LEU A 85 11.16 -9.33 -7.04
N ILE A 86 10.58 -8.97 -5.89
CA ILE A 86 10.92 -9.56 -4.59
C ILE A 86 10.31 -10.95 -4.48
N LEU A 87 9.05 -11.13 -4.87
CA LEU A 87 8.35 -12.41 -4.75
C LEU A 87 8.88 -13.49 -5.70
N LEU A 88 9.54 -13.08 -6.79
CA LEU A 88 10.23 -13.97 -7.73
C LEU A 88 11.72 -14.17 -7.36
N ASP A 89 12.15 -13.70 -6.19
CA ASP A 89 13.55 -13.73 -5.72
C ASP A 89 14.56 -13.09 -6.69
N LEU A 90 14.11 -12.18 -7.57
CA LEU A 90 14.98 -11.39 -8.45
C LEU A 90 15.67 -10.25 -7.69
N VAL A 91 15.07 -9.81 -6.57
CA VAL A 91 15.64 -8.85 -5.63
C VAL A 91 15.39 -9.36 -4.21
N PRO A 92 16.42 -9.44 -3.34
CA PRO A 92 16.23 -9.88 -1.97
C PRO A 92 15.41 -8.86 -1.16
N LEU A 93 14.43 -9.34 -0.38
CA LEU A 93 13.65 -8.52 0.55
C LEU A 93 14.51 -7.93 1.67
N ALA A 94 15.37 -8.76 2.26
CA ALA A 94 16.35 -8.39 3.26
C ALA A 94 17.54 -9.38 3.23
N PRO A 95 18.74 -8.96 3.65
CA PRO A 95 19.89 -9.85 3.74
C PRO A 95 19.60 -11.02 4.70
N GLY A 96 19.67 -12.26 4.21
CA GLY A 96 19.45 -13.45 5.04
C GLY A 96 18.00 -13.68 5.49
N ALA A 97 17.01 -13.11 4.79
CA ALA A 97 15.60 -13.37 5.07
C ALA A 97 15.27 -14.86 4.92
N GLU A 98 14.55 -15.42 5.87
CA GLU A 98 14.04 -16.79 5.77
C GLU A 98 12.97 -16.88 4.67
N PRO A 99 12.81 -18.04 4.00
CA PRO A 99 11.76 -18.22 2.98
C PRO A 99 10.34 -17.94 3.51
N SER A 100 10.12 -18.16 4.81
CA SER A 100 8.83 -17.88 5.49
C SER A 100 8.47 -16.38 5.49
N SER A 101 9.47 -15.50 5.46
CA SER A 101 9.29 -14.04 5.46
C SER A 101 8.75 -13.52 4.14
N THR A 102 8.99 -14.21 3.01
CA THR A 102 8.42 -13.83 1.69
C THR A 102 6.91 -14.00 1.67
N GLY A 103 6.39 -15.10 2.22
CA GLY A 103 4.94 -15.33 2.31
C GLY A 103 4.24 -14.34 3.24
N ARG A 104 4.89 -13.98 4.35
CA ARG A 104 4.40 -12.95 5.28
C ARG A 104 4.43 -11.56 4.64
N TYR A 105 5.49 -11.22 3.92
CA TYR A 105 5.56 -10.00 3.15
C TYR A 105 4.44 -9.90 2.10
N LEU A 106 4.13 -10.99 1.39
CA LEU A 106 2.99 -11.03 0.47
C LEU A 106 1.67 -10.74 1.17
N ALA A 107 1.41 -11.41 2.31
CA ALA A 107 0.19 -11.16 3.09
C ALA A 107 0.11 -9.70 3.58
N PHE A 108 1.23 -9.11 3.99
CA PHE A 108 1.33 -7.71 4.39
C PHE A 108 0.97 -6.76 3.23
N LEU A 109 1.48 -7.01 2.02
CA LEU A 109 1.14 -6.23 0.82
C LEU A 109 -0.33 -6.39 0.42
N ILE A 110 -0.89 -7.59 0.52
CA ILE A 110 -2.30 -7.84 0.24
C ILE A 110 -3.18 -6.97 1.14
N VAL A 111 -2.89 -6.92 2.45
CA VAL A 111 -3.63 -6.07 3.39
C VAL A 111 -3.53 -4.59 2.98
N LEU A 112 -2.33 -4.11 2.66
CA LEU A 112 -2.11 -2.73 2.21
C LEU A 112 -2.95 -2.39 0.96
N TYR A 113 -2.87 -3.19 -0.10
CA TYR A 113 -3.55 -2.88 -1.36
C TYR A 113 -5.05 -3.11 -1.31
N ILE A 114 -5.53 -4.11 -0.55
CA ILE A 114 -6.97 -4.28 -0.29
C ILE A 114 -7.51 -3.05 0.43
N SER A 115 -6.81 -2.50 1.43
CA SER A 115 -7.26 -1.30 2.13
C SER A 115 -7.31 -0.08 1.23
N VAL A 116 -6.34 0.10 0.32
CA VAL A 116 -6.41 1.14 -0.72
C VAL A 116 -7.65 0.94 -1.60
N GLY A 117 -7.88 -0.28 -2.09
CA GLY A 117 -9.06 -0.61 -2.90
C GLY A 117 -10.38 -0.40 -2.16
N ALA A 118 -10.48 -0.84 -0.91
CA ALA A 118 -11.66 -0.68 -0.05
C ALA A 118 -11.98 0.80 0.18
N SER A 119 -10.95 1.63 0.39
CA SER A 119 -11.12 3.09 0.60
C SER A 119 -11.76 3.82 -0.58
N VAL A 120 -11.71 3.23 -1.79
CA VAL A 120 -12.40 3.78 -2.98
C VAL A 120 -13.92 3.76 -2.82
N PHE A 121 -14.46 2.78 -2.09
CA PHE A 121 -15.89 2.53 -1.93
C PHE A 121 -16.50 3.18 -0.68
N GLU A 122 -15.69 3.88 0.13
CA GLU A 122 -16.18 4.60 1.31
C GLU A 122 -17.20 5.68 0.93
N ARG A 123 -18.38 5.61 1.56
CA ARG A 123 -19.48 6.54 1.30
C ARG A 123 -19.10 7.97 1.74
N THR A 124 -19.65 8.95 1.05
CA THR A 124 -19.61 10.35 1.51
C THR A 124 -20.32 10.42 2.86
N PRO A 125 -19.77 11.15 3.87
CA PRO A 125 -20.53 11.44 5.07
C PRO A 125 -21.86 12.05 4.64
N GLN A 126 -22.97 11.41 4.97
CA GLN A 126 -24.27 12.02 4.79
C GLN A 126 -24.25 13.28 5.63
N LYS A 127 -24.26 14.45 4.98
CA LYS A 127 -24.56 15.68 5.69
C LYS A 127 -25.92 15.42 6.35
N ALA A 128 -25.98 15.51 7.68
CA ALA A 128 -27.25 15.53 8.38
C ALA A 128 -28.09 16.62 7.69
N ARG A 129 -29.19 16.22 7.07
CA ARG A 129 -30.17 17.17 6.56
C ARG A 129 -30.80 17.77 7.82
N LEU A 130 -30.29 18.93 8.24
CA LEU A 130 -30.99 19.85 9.13
C LEU A 130 -32.07 20.56 8.32
#